data_AF-A0A1Y5HCW7-F1
#
_entry.id   AF-A0A1Y5HCW7-F1
#
_cell.length_a   1.000
_cell.length_b   1.000
_cell.length_c   1.000
_cell.angle_alpha   90.00
_cell.angle_beta   90.00
_cell.angle_gamma   90.00
#
_symmetry.space_group_name_H-M   'P 1'
#
loop_
_entity.id
_entity.type
_entity.pdbx_description
1 polymer ?
#
loop_
_entity_poly.entity_id
_entity_poly.type
_entity_poly.pdbx_seq_one_letter_code
_entity_poly.pdbx_strand_id
1 'polypeptide(L)'
;MPVNTTVAALSSQCRTDRSEDSRLIQPFPKTIVFLLVLLVSFALPSSAQTNTGNGKNTQQLQPKQLIILTSFSEQVSAKLASGYRLSHPDVRVRFLHKKTPAALTHLQMHMLPRPDLVMASAVDAMDWLSSAGQLQPLNTDDRINYTPFGYSGYGFMWHSAYLQQYNLAAPKSWQQLLQPQYQGHIAMSSPIRSGTTHVMVEMILQEKGWREGWAYIHQLAGNLATITARSFGVSQGVVRQRFGIGLVIDFFAFSAAAKQPEIGFSYSSPTTFLPVSVGIVKDSSSTAQAKDFARYLLSDSGQQLLLSPVISRYPINADLLQQHPEHILSQHRLQQRYTLDYDHKLAVRRYHLVNALFEYSVTYRLAFLQRAWRIIYRLQQLPLLQSSAHLSERLNAIMTQLKQTPFSELQLTDSTLLEKFSKPIPGRQLSKVQQQLQDQWQQWDQAQQDRVMRALIQLEAALLPMDAP
;
A
#
# COMPACT_ATOMS: atom_id res chain seq x y z
N MET A 1 27.14 -16.53 -70.88
CA MET A 1 27.27 -17.67 -71.81
C MET A 1 28.49 -18.48 -71.41
N PRO A 2 28.42 -19.82 -71.44
CA PRO A 2 28.17 -20.66 -70.25
C PRO A 2 29.29 -21.73 -70.07
N VAL A 3 29.31 -22.62 -69.06
CA VAL A 3 28.56 -23.88 -68.88
C VAL A 3 28.76 -24.32 -67.41
N ASN A 4 27.75 -24.43 -66.52
CA ASN A 4 26.64 -25.40 -66.34
C ASN A 4 27.00 -26.77 -65.69
N THR A 5 26.34 -27.02 -64.53
CA THR A 5 25.73 -28.28 -64.00
C THR A 5 26.60 -29.52 -63.75
N THR A 6 26.50 -30.27 -62.62
CA THR A 6 25.34 -31.08 -62.17
C THR A 6 25.59 -31.59 -60.73
N VAL A 7 24.77 -31.24 -59.72
CA VAL A 7 23.76 -32.04 -58.99
C VAL A 7 24.09 -33.52 -58.74
N ALA A 8 24.13 -33.91 -57.45
CA ALA A 8 23.68 -35.22 -56.99
C ALA A 8 22.82 -35.04 -55.72
N ALA A 9 21.53 -35.33 -55.87
CA ALA A 9 20.57 -35.46 -54.80
C ALA A 9 20.58 -36.90 -54.28
N LEU A 10 20.45 -37.07 -52.97
CA LEU A 10 19.86 -38.28 -52.40
C LEU A 10 18.77 -37.85 -51.42
N SER A 11 17.55 -38.08 -51.89
CA SER A 11 16.30 -38.05 -51.15
C SER A 11 16.08 -39.38 -50.43
N SER A 12 15.65 -39.34 -49.17
CA SER A 12 14.68 -40.32 -48.65
C SER A 12 13.93 -39.71 -47.46
N GLN A 13 12.62 -39.53 -47.67
CA GLN A 13 11.61 -39.15 -46.67
C GLN A 13 11.28 -40.32 -45.73
N CYS A 14 11.06 -40.02 -44.45
CA CYS A 14 10.00 -40.61 -43.60
C CYS A 14 9.88 -39.73 -42.34
N ARG A 15 8.94 -38.79 -42.29
CA ARG A 15 7.58 -38.89 -41.70
C ARG A 15 7.51 -39.51 -40.29
N THR A 16 7.01 -38.66 -39.39
CA THR A 16 6.23 -38.91 -38.17
C THR A 16 6.88 -39.72 -37.05
N ASP A 17 7.16 -39.08 -35.90
CA ASP A 17 6.16 -39.16 -34.82
C ASP A 17 6.31 -38.02 -33.79
N ARG A 18 5.16 -37.55 -33.31
CA ARG A 18 5.00 -36.67 -32.15
C ARG A 18 4.83 -37.58 -30.94
N SER A 19 5.72 -37.52 -29.96
CA SER A 19 5.41 -37.89 -28.57
C SER A 19 6.28 -37.03 -27.66
N GLU A 20 5.67 -36.01 -27.04
CA GLU A 20 5.31 -36.03 -25.62
C GLU A 20 6.52 -35.85 -24.69
N ASP A 21 6.83 -34.58 -24.38
CA ASP A 21 7.48 -34.24 -23.12
C ASP A 21 6.61 -33.23 -22.36
N SER A 22 5.46 -33.76 -21.92
CA SER A 22 4.52 -33.13 -21.01
C SER A 22 4.43 -33.98 -19.75
N ARG A 23 5.37 -33.78 -18.83
CA ARG A 23 5.30 -34.33 -17.47
C ARG A 23 5.60 -33.24 -16.46
N LEU A 24 4.56 -32.51 -16.08
CA LEU A 24 4.29 -31.95 -14.75
C LEU A 24 2.92 -31.25 -14.82
N ILE A 25 1.84 -32.04 -14.87
CA ILE A 25 0.43 -31.76 -14.47
C ILE A 25 -0.38 -32.95 -14.98
N GLN A 26 -0.82 -33.83 -14.08
CA GLN A 26 -1.96 -34.74 -14.31
C GLN A 26 -2.70 -34.96 -12.98
N PRO A 27 -4.01 -35.26 -13.02
CA PRO A 27 -5.00 -34.94 -12.00
C PRO A 27 -5.25 -36.09 -11.03
N PHE A 28 -5.71 -35.75 -9.82
CA PHE A 28 -6.19 -36.73 -8.85
C PHE A 28 -7.50 -37.39 -9.33
N PRO A 29 -7.61 -38.73 -9.35
CA PRO A 29 -8.86 -39.40 -9.63
C PRO A 29 -9.77 -39.40 -8.40
N LYS A 30 -11.07 -39.17 -8.66
CA LYS A 30 -12.17 -39.36 -7.73
C LYS A 30 -12.34 -40.86 -7.46
N THR A 31 -12.10 -41.30 -6.24
CA THR A 31 -12.69 -42.53 -5.71
C THR A 31 -13.06 -42.32 -4.25
N ILE A 32 -14.35 -42.43 -4.01
CA ILE A 32 -15.02 -42.36 -2.72
C ILE A 32 -14.69 -43.64 -1.95
N VAL A 33 -14.04 -43.53 -0.79
CA VAL A 33 -14.03 -44.57 0.24
C VAL A 33 -14.51 -43.93 1.53
N PHE A 34 -15.71 -44.34 1.94
CA PHE A 34 -16.32 -44.05 3.23
C PHE A 34 -15.48 -44.73 4.33
N LEU A 35 -14.87 -43.95 5.23
CA LEU A 35 -14.36 -44.50 6.49
C LEU A 35 -15.16 -43.90 7.65
N LEU A 36 -16.07 -44.73 8.16
CA LEU A 36 -16.82 -44.55 9.39
C LEU A 36 -15.84 -44.48 10.57
N VAL A 37 -15.71 -43.33 11.22
CA VAL A 37 -15.07 -43.25 12.55
C VAL A 37 -16.16 -43.35 13.60
N LEU A 38 -16.18 -44.48 14.30
CA LEU A 38 -17.03 -44.78 15.44
C LEU A 38 -16.85 -43.72 16.54
N LEU A 39 -17.95 -43.05 16.89
CA LEU A 39 -18.16 -42.40 18.17
C LEU A 39 -18.27 -43.48 19.25
N VAL A 40 -17.19 -43.72 20.00
CA VAL A 40 -17.27 -44.45 21.26
C VAL A 40 -17.75 -43.46 22.33
N SER A 41 -19.06 -43.47 22.54
CA SER A 41 -19.71 -42.83 23.68
C SER A 41 -19.27 -43.52 24.98
N PHE A 42 -18.41 -42.87 25.75
CA PHE A 42 -18.22 -43.23 27.16
C PHE A 42 -19.44 -42.72 27.93
N ALA A 43 -20.42 -43.61 28.13
CA ALA A 43 -21.49 -43.42 29.10
C ALA A 43 -20.92 -43.67 30.51
N LEU A 44 -20.82 -42.63 31.32
CA LEU A 44 -20.59 -42.76 32.76
C LEU A 44 -21.93 -43.11 33.44
N PRO A 45 -21.97 -44.05 34.39
CA PRO A 45 -23.20 -44.44 35.07
C PRO A 45 -23.69 -43.34 36.01
N SER A 46 -24.96 -42.97 35.84
CA SER A 46 -25.73 -42.15 36.75
C SER A 46 -25.90 -42.91 38.07
N SER A 47 -25.23 -42.44 39.13
CA SER A 47 -25.58 -42.79 40.51
C SER A 47 -26.20 -41.55 41.16
N ALA A 48 -27.48 -41.69 41.47
CA ALA A 48 -28.20 -40.72 42.28
C ALA A 48 -27.69 -40.81 43.73
N GLN A 49 -27.04 -39.76 44.21
CA GLN A 49 -26.93 -39.51 45.64
C GLN A 49 -27.19 -38.04 45.97
N THR A 50 -27.97 -37.92 47.04
CA THR A 50 -28.64 -36.80 47.68
C THR A 50 -27.79 -35.56 48.00
N ASN A 51 -28.48 -34.42 47.88
CA ASN A 51 -28.17 -33.07 48.39
C ASN A 51 -27.47 -33.05 49.77
N THR A 52 -26.42 -32.23 49.91
CA THR A 52 -26.33 -31.07 50.84
C THR A 52 -24.91 -30.49 50.85
N GLY A 53 -24.76 -29.17 50.70
CA GLY A 53 -23.53 -28.47 51.07
C GLY A 53 -23.07 -27.35 50.13
N ASN A 54 -23.38 -26.12 50.51
CA ASN A 54 -22.85 -24.83 50.03
C ASN A 54 -21.54 -24.88 49.20
N GLY A 55 -21.68 -24.77 47.87
CA GLY A 55 -20.58 -24.43 46.96
C GLY A 55 -20.83 -23.07 46.33
N LYS A 56 -20.01 -22.07 46.66
CA LYS A 56 -19.96 -20.80 45.93
C LYS A 56 -19.72 -21.11 44.46
N ASN A 57 -20.72 -20.80 43.63
CA ASN A 57 -20.64 -20.94 42.18
C ASN A 57 -19.71 -19.84 41.65
N THR A 58 -18.39 -20.04 41.69
CA THR A 58 -17.46 -19.32 40.83
C THR A 58 -17.72 -19.80 39.41
N GLN A 59 -18.72 -19.22 38.76
CA GLN A 59 -18.74 -19.16 37.30
C GLN A 59 -17.43 -18.52 36.89
N GLN A 60 -16.49 -19.30 36.34
CA GLN A 60 -15.40 -18.76 35.55
C GLN A 60 -16.05 -18.00 34.40
N LEU A 61 -16.24 -16.69 34.59
CA LEU A 61 -16.64 -15.76 33.55
C LEU A 61 -15.67 -15.99 32.39
N GLN A 62 -16.18 -16.54 31.28
CA GLN A 62 -15.36 -16.60 30.08
C GLN A 62 -14.89 -15.18 29.77
N PRO A 63 -13.57 -14.97 29.55
CA PRO A 63 -13.04 -13.63 29.38
C PRO A 63 -13.76 -12.96 28.22
N LYS A 64 -14.33 -11.77 28.49
CA LYS A 64 -15.09 -11.01 27.50
C LYS A 64 -14.18 -10.71 26.32
N GLN A 65 -14.58 -11.16 25.13
CA GLN A 65 -13.76 -11.04 23.93
C GLN A 65 -14.02 -9.70 23.23
N LEU A 66 -12.95 -8.94 22.98
CA LEU A 66 -12.98 -7.72 22.18
C LEU A 66 -12.27 -7.97 20.85
N ILE A 67 -12.97 -7.81 19.73
CA ILE A 67 -12.45 -8.07 18.39
C ILE A 67 -12.11 -6.75 17.70
N ILE A 68 -10.85 -6.56 17.33
CA ILE A 68 -10.37 -5.33 16.69
C ILE A 68 -9.92 -5.62 15.25
N LEU A 69 -10.61 -5.04 14.28
CA LEU A 69 -10.22 -5.08 12.87
C LEU A 69 -9.15 -4.01 12.60
N THR A 70 -8.01 -4.40 12.04
CA THR A 70 -6.93 -3.43 11.79
C THR A 70 -6.02 -3.82 10.63
N SER A 71 -5.36 -2.81 10.07
CA SER A 71 -4.26 -2.97 9.10
C SER A 71 -2.87 -2.86 9.73
N PHE A 72 -2.78 -2.73 11.05
CA PHE A 72 -1.50 -2.70 11.76
C PHE A 72 -0.76 -4.04 11.67
N SER A 73 0.53 -4.02 11.99
CA SER A 73 1.29 -5.26 12.12
C SER A 73 0.89 -6.02 13.39
N GLU A 74 1.07 -7.34 13.38
CA GLU A 74 0.80 -8.19 14.54
C GLU A 74 1.61 -7.77 15.77
N GLN A 75 2.85 -7.31 15.59
CA GLN A 75 3.70 -6.83 16.68
C GLN A 75 3.14 -5.57 17.35
N VAL A 76 2.66 -4.61 16.56
CA VAL A 76 2.00 -3.40 17.08
C VAL A 76 0.72 -3.78 17.82
N SER A 77 -0.11 -4.61 17.19
CA SER A 77 -1.34 -5.13 17.82
C SER A 77 -1.08 -5.84 19.15
N ALA A 78 -0.07 -6.71 19.20
CA ALA A 78 0.31 -7.44 20.40
C ALA A 78 0.79 -6.49 21.51
N LYS A 79 1.56 -5.45 21.16
CA LYS A 79 2.03 -4.45 22.13
C LYS A 79 0.86 -3.65 22.72
N LEU A 80 -0.08 -3.20 21.87
CA LEU A 80 -1.30 -2.51 22.30
C LEU A 80 -2.15 -3.37 23.24
N ALA A 81 -2.41 -4.63 22.87
CA ALA A 81 -3.19 -5.53 23.73
C ALA A 81 -2.47 -5.86 25.04
N SER A 82 -1.15 -6.03 25.01
CA SER A 82 -0.38 -6.28 26.23
C SER A 82 -0.44 -5.11 27.19
N GLY A 83 -0.37 -3.87 26.69
CA GLY A 83 -0.55 -2.66 27.51
C GLY A 83 -1.94 -2.56 28.11
N TYR A 84 -2.99 -2.78 27.29
CA TYR A 84 -4.38 -2.74 27.76
C TYR A 84 -4.67 -3.80 28.84
N ARG A 85 -4.09 -5.00 28.70
CA ARG A 85 -4.27 -6.13 29.63
C ARG A 85 -3.75 -5.82 31.04
N LEU A 86 -2.81 -4.88 31.21
CA LEU A 86 -2.28 -4.52 32.53
C LEU A 86 -3.36 -3.94 33.45
N SER A 87 -4.28 -3.15 32.90
CA SER A 87 -5.43 -2.59 33.64
C SER A 87 -6.74 -3.37 33.42
N HIS A 88 -6.78 -4.27 32.42
CA HIS A 88 -7.97 -5.05 32.06
C HIS A 88 -7.65 -6.55 31.91
N PRO A 89 -7.25 -7.25 32.99
CA PRO A 89 -6.84 -8.66 32.92
C PRO A 89 -7.96 -9.60 32.45
N ASP A 90 -9.22 -9.22 32.66
CA ASP A 90 -10.41 -10.03 32.34
C ASP A 90 -10.90 -9.89 30.88
N VAL A 91 -10.29 -9.00 30.09
CA VAL A 91 -10.67 -8.75 28.70
C VAL A 91 -9.67 -9.39 27.74
N ARG A 92 -10.17 -10.26 26.85
CA ARG A 92 -9.35 -10.88 25.80
C ARG A 92 -9.46 -10.11 24.50
N VAL A 93 -8.42 -9.37 24.15
CA VAL A 93 -8.34 -8.67 22.86
C VAL A 93 -7.89 -9.63 21.75
N ARG A 94 -8.67 -9.74 20.67
CA ARG A 94 -8.32 -10.46 19.45
C ARG A 94 -8.28 -9.50 18.28
N PHE A 95 -7.21 -9.56 17.48
CA PHE A 95 -7.10 -8.76 16.27
C PHE A 95 -7.49 -9.55 15.03
N LEU A 96 -8.16 -8.87 14.11
CA LEU A 96 -8.41 -9.34 12.76
C LEU A 96 -7.58 -8.50 11.80
N HIS A 97 -6.46 -9.03 11.35
CA HIS A 97 -5.53 -8.31 10.47
C HIS A 97 -5.98 -8.36 9.02
N LYS A 98 -6.35 -7.20 8.46
CA LYS A 98 -6.73 -7.05 7.05
C LYS A 98 -6.13 -5.78 6.48
N LYS A 99 -5.75 -5.82 5.19
CA LYS A 99 -5.42 -4.61 4.45
C LYS A 99 -6.62 -3.66 4.47
N THR A 100 -6.41 -2.34 4.47
CA THR A 100 -7.48 -1.33 4.54
C THR A 100 -8.67 -1.63 3.61
N PRO A 101 -8.49 -1.92 2.31
CA PRO A 101 -9.63 -2.21 1.42
C PRO A 101 -10.41 -3.48 1.81
N ALA A 102 -9.71 -4.50 2.28
CA ALA A 102 -10.32 -5.75 2.77
C ALA A 102 -11.01 -5.54 4.12
N ALA A 103 -10.48 -4.66 4.97
CA ALA A 103 -11.13 -4.25 6.22
C ALA A 103 -12.43 -3.47 5.94
N LEU A 104 -12.41 -2.50 5.02
CA LEU A 104 -13.61 -1.78 4.59
C LEU A 104 -14.69 -2.73 4.04
N THR A 105 -14.27 -3.68 3.20
CA THR A 105 -15.17 -4.72 2.66
C THR A 105 -15.74 -5.60 3.77
N HIS A 106 -14.91 -5.98 4.76
CA HIS A 106 -15.34 -6.81 5.89
C HIS A 106 -16.47 -6.15 6.69
N LEU A 107 -16.39 -4.84 6.92
CA LEU A 107 -17.42 -4.07 7.60
C LEU A 107 -18.67 -3.92 6.73
N GLN A 108 -18.52 -3.44 5.50
CA GLN A 108 -19.62 -3.25 4.54
C GLN A 108 -20.44 -4.52 4.29
N MET A 109 -19.74 -5.64 4.09
CA MET A 109 -20.36 -6.94 3.81
C MET A 109 -20.70 -7.71 5.07
N HIS A 110 -20.55 -7.08 6.25
CA HIS A 110 -21.02 -7.64 7.49
C HIS A 110 -20.44 -9.06 7.73
N MET A 111 -19.15 -9.25 7.41
CA MET A 111 -18.51 -10.57 7.42
C MET A 111 -18.17 -11.04 8.83
N LEU A 112 -18.14 -12.35 9.05
CA LEU A 112 -17.69 -12.95 10.30
C LEU A 112 -16.15 -13.14 10.35
N PRO A 113 -15.52 -13.08 11.53
CA PRO A 113 -16.10 -12.65 12.80
C PRO A 113 -16.43 -11.14 12.80
N ARG A 114 -17.48 -10.72 13.51
CA ARG A 114 -17.83 -9.30 13.63
C ARG A 114 -16.82 -8.57 14.52
N PRO A 115 -16.17 -7.51 14.04
CA PRO A 115 -15.33 -6.67 14.88
C PRO A 115 -16.16 -5.70 15.73
N ASP A 116 -15.68 -5.42 16.94
CA ASP A 116 -16.22 -4.41 17.85
C ASP A 116 -15.58 -3.03 17.60
N LEU A 117 -14.32 -3.03 17.17
CA LEU A 117 -13.52 -1.85 16.88
C LEU A 117 -12.84 -1.97 15.51
N VAL A 118 -12.57 -0.83 14.90
CA VAL A 118 -11.64 -0.71 13.76
C VAL A 118 -10.53 0.29 14.10
N MET A 119 -9.30 -0.05 13.74
CA MET A 119 -8.15 0.85 13.87
C MET A 119 -7.37 0.97 12.56
N ALA A 120 -7.12 2.20 12.12
CA ALA A 120 -6.39 2.47 10.89
C ALA A 120 -5.64 3.82 10.93
N SER A 121 -4.58 3.93 10.13
CA SER A 121 -3.85 5.20 9.89
C SER A 121 -4.26 5.90 8.59
N ALA A 122 -5.29 5.41 7.92
CA ALA A 122 -5.83 6.03 6.71
C ALA A 122 -7.06 6.84 7.12
N VAL A 123 -6.89 8.15 7.29
CA VAL A 123 -7.95 9.07 7.73
C VAL A 123 -9.15 8.98 6.78
N ASP A 124 -8.92 8.93 5.47
CA ASP A 124 -9.97 8.79 4.45
C ASP A 124 -10.83 7.54 4.67
N ALA A 125 -10.22 6.43 5.06
CA ALA A 125 -10.95 5.19 5.32
C ALA A 125 -11.85 5.32 6.56
N MET A 126 -11.41 6.07 7.57
CA MET A 126 -12.18 6.33 8.79
C MET A 126 -13.30 7.32 8.54
N ASP A 127 -13.06 8.37 7.77
CA ASP A 127 -14.09 9.31 7.31
C ASP A 127 -15.16 8.60 6.49
N TRP A 128 -14.74 7.78 5.53
CA TRP A 128 -15.66 6.98 4.72
C TRP A 128 -16.55 6.08 5.61
N LEU A 129 -15.97 5.39 6.59
CA LEU A 129 -16.72 4.55 7.53
C LEU A 129 -17.70 5.36 8.40
N SER A 130 -17.27 6.54 8.86
CA SER A 130 -18.11 7.45 9.64
C SER A 130 -19.30 7.95 8.81
N SER A 131 -19.05 8.48 7.60
CA SER A 131 -20.09 8.98 6.70
C SER A 131 -21.02 7.88 6.19
N ALA A 132 -20.54 6.63 6.04
CA ALA A 132 -21.35 5.48 5.67
C ALA A 132 -22.15 4.90 6.86
N GLY A 133 -22.13 5.53 8.02
CA GLY A 133 -22.84 5.08 9.21
C GLY A 133 -22.40 3.70 9.72
N GLN A 134 -21.16 3.30 9.45
CA GLN A 134 -20.58 2.02 9.87
C GLN A 134 -20.00 2.09 11.29
N LEU A 135 -19.83 3.30 11.82
CA LEU A 135 -19.27 3.56 13.14
C LEU A 135 -20.30 4.25 14.04
N GLN A 136 -20.22 3.99 15.34
CA GLN A 136 -20.94 4.72 16.38
C GLN A 136 -19.97 5.67 17.10
N PRO A 137 -20.45 6.81 17.62
CA PRO A 137 -19.59 7.78 18.29
C PRO A 137 -19.12 7.25 19.67
N LEU A 138 -17.98 7.76 20.13
CA LEU A 138 -17.45 7.42 21.45
C LEU A 138 -18.33 8.06 22.54
N ASN A 139 -18.67 9.35 22.36
CA ASN A 139 -19.56 10.15 23.18
C ASN A 139 -20.76 10.68 22.36
N THR A 140 -21.86 11.05 23.01
CA THR A 140 -23.08 11.50 22.32
C THR A 140 -22.91 12.75 21.46
N ASP A 141 -21.95 13.60 21.82
CA ASP A 141 -21.78 14.93 21.21
C ASP A 141 -20.66 14.93 20.15
N ASP A 142 -20.03 13.79 19.88
CA ASP A 142 -18.96 13.69 18.89
C ASP A 142 -19.48 13.98 17.48
N ARG A 143 -18.83 14.92 16.78
CA ARG A 143 -19.18 15.29 15.39
C ARG A 143 -18.72 14.27 14.35
N ILE A 144 -17.72 13.46 14.70
CA ILE A 144 -17.16 12.40 13.88
C ILE A 144 -17.21 11.08 14.65
N ASN A 145 -17.55 9.98 13.99
CA ASN A 145 -17.77 8.69 14.65
C ASN A 145 -16.47 7.88 14.82
N TYR A 146 -15.33 8.56 14.94
CA TYR A 146 -14.04 7.95 15.25
C TYR A 146 -13.17 8.92 16.06
N THR A 147 -12.18 8.38 16.73
CA THR A 147 -11.32 9.13 17.64
C THR A 147 -9.85 8.95 17.23
N PRO A 148 -9.16 10.03 16.82
CA PRO A 148 -7.70 10.03 16.73
C PRO A 148 -7.10 9.65 18.09
N PHE A 149 -6.05 8.82 18.08
CA PHE A 149 -5.29 8.51 19.30
C PHE A 149 -3.77 8.71 19.14
N GLY A 150 -3.29 9.10 17.96
CA GLY A 150 -1.90 9.46 17.71
C GLY A 150 -1.70 10.00 16.30
N TYR A 151 -0.47 10.32 15.93
CA TYR A 151 -0.13 10.84 14.61
C TYR A 151 1.08 10.12 13.99
N SER A 152 1.15 10.18 12.66
CA SER A 152 2.30 9.75 11.87
C SER A 152 2.45 10.64 10.65
N GLY A 153 3.69 10.90 10.26
CA GLY A 153 4.04 11.59 9.02
C GLY A 153 4.52 10.63 7.94
N TYR A 154 4.78 11.19 6.76
CA TYR A 154 5.07 10.43 5.54
C TYR A 154 6.34 10.96 4.90
N GLY A 155 7.18 10.05 4.41
CA GLY A 155 8.48 10.42 3.87
C GLY A 155 9.25 9.24 3.31
N PHE A 156 10.57 9.34 3.38
CA PHE A 156 11.51 8.42 2.76
C PHE A 156 12.35 7.75 3.82
N MET A 157 12.36 6.42 3.81
CA MET A 157 13.27 5.59 4.58
C MET A 157 14.40 5.12 3.67
N TRP A 158 15.63 5.05 4.18
CA TRP A 158 16.75 4.46 3.44
C TRP A 158 17.66 3.63 4.34
N HIS A 159 18.50 2.81 3.71
CA HIS A 159 19.59 2.11 4.38
C HIS A 159 20.92 2.77 4.01
N SER A 160 21.63 3.35 4.97
CA SER A 160 22.86 4.12 4.74
C SER A 160 23.96 3.31 4.06
N ALA A 161 24.21 2.06 4.48
CA ALA A 161 25.17 1.17 3.81
C ALA A 161 24.83 0.92 2.32
N TYR A 162 23.55 0.74 1.97
CA TYR A 162 23.12 0.64 0.58
C TYR A 162 23.41 1.94 -0.17
N LEU A 163 23.04 3.10 0.40
CA LEU A 163 23.31 4.38 -0.25
C LEU A 163 24.81 4.57 -0.51
N GLN A 164 25.66 4.20 0.45
CA GLN A 164 27.12 4.24 0.27
C GLN A 164 27.60 3.29 -0.82
N GLN A 165 27.12 2.05 -0.84
CA GLN A 165 27.49 1.04 -1.85
C GLN A 165 27.17 1.51 -3.28
N TYR A 166 26.05 2.19 -3.47
CA TYR A 166 25.59 2.67 -4.78
C TYR A 166 25.90 4.14 -5.06
N ASN A 167 26.70 4.80 -4.19
CA ASN A 167 27.06 6.20 -4.29
C ASN A 167 25.84 7.16 -4.43
N LEU A 168 24.82 6.93 -3.61
CA LEU A 168 23.57 7.68 -3.60
C LEU A 168 23.51 8.63 -2.39
N ALA A 169 22.96 9.82 -2.60
CA ALA A 169 22.61 10.71 -1.49
C ALA A 169 21.27 10.30 -0.86
N ALA A 170 21.08 10.63 0.42
CA ALA A 170 19.76 10.53 1.04
C ALA A 170 18.82 11.59 0.45
N PRO A 171 17.60 11.22 0.00
CA PRO A 171 16.67 12.18 -0.58
C PRO A 171 16.12 13.13 0.48
N LYS A 172 15.95 14.39 0.09
CA LYS A 172 15.44 15.49 0.94
C LYS A 172 14.10 16.05 0.48
N SER A 173 13.64 15.70 -0.72
CA SER A 173 12.36 16.15 -1.26
C SER A 173 11.81 15.18 -2.29
N TRP A 174 10.49 15.26 -2.55
CA TRP A 174 9.85 14.53 -3.64
C TRP A 174 10.57 14.76 -4.97
N GLN A 175 10.93 16.01 -5.27
CA GLN A 175 11.57 16.35 -6.54
C GLN A 175 12.91 15.63 -6.75
N GLN A 176 13.70 15.41 -5.69
CA GLN A 176 14.97 14.69 -5.82
C GLN A 176 14.79 13.23 -6.24
N LEU A 177 13.67 12.59 -5.89
CA LEU A 177 13.40 11.20 -6.30
C LEU A 177 13.31 11.02 -7.82
N LEU A 178 13.12 12.10 -8.58
CA LEU A 178 13.08 12.08 -10.04
C LEU A 178 14.48 12.10 -10.69
N GLN A 179 15.54 12.27 -9.91
CA GLN A 179 16.90 12.32 -10.42
C GLN A 179 17.33 10.94 -10.98
N PRO A 180 18.04 10.90 -12.12
CA PRO A 180 18.41 9.64 -12.77
C PRO A 180 19.23 8.68 -11.90
N GLN A 181 20.03 9.21 -10.97
CA GLN A 181 20.85 8.41 -10.06
C GLN A 181 20.03 7.46 -9.18
N TYR A 182 18.76 7.74 -8.93
CA TYR A 182 17.90 6.87 -8.13
C TYR A 182 17.21 5.76 -8.94
N GLN A 183 17.52 5.63 -10.24
CA GLN A 183 16.88 4.64 -11.09
C GLN A 183 17.09 3.22 -10.57
N GLY A 184 15.99 2.53 -10.26
CA GLY A 184 16.03 1.15 -9.75
C GLY A 184 16.39 1.04 -8.27
N HIS A 185 16.43 2.15 -7.53
CA HIS A 185 16.80 2.17 -6.10
C HIS A 185 15.64 2.53 -5.16
N ILE A 186 14.49 2.94 -5.71
CA ILE A 186 13.32 3.38 -4.93
C ILE A 186 12.24 2.30 -4.93
N ALA A 187 11.52 2.09 -3.83
CA ALA A 187 10.29 1.32 -3.86
C ALA A 187 9.13 2.05 -3.20
N MET A 188 7.93 1.72 -3.67
CA MET A 188 6.67 2.07 -3.03
C MET A 188 5.75 0.85 -2.98
N SER A 189 4.64 0.93 -2.28
CA SER A 189 3.57 -0.08 -2.41
C SER A 189 2.47 0.40 -3.35
N SER A 190 1.57 -0.50 -3.74
CA SER A 190 0.38 -0.13 -4.52
C SER A 190 -0.71 0.47 -3.61
N PRO A 191 -1.36 1.59 -4.01
CA PRO A 191 -2.39 2.26 -3.22
C PRO A 191 -3.70 1.47 -3.19
N ILE A 192 -3.98 0.62 -4.19
CA ILE A 192 -5.15 -0.28 -4.15
C ILE A 192 -5.04 -1.35 -3.05
N ARG A 193 -3.83 -1.59 -2.52
CA ARG A 193 -3.58 -2.58 -1.45
C ARG A 193 -3.06 -1.96 -0.16
N SER A 194 -2.75 -0.66 -0.14
CA SER A 194 -2.26 0.07 1.02
C SER A 194 -2.90 1.45 1.14
N GLY A 195 -3.70 1.66 2.20
CA GLY A 195 -4.27 2.98 2.50
C GLY A 195 -3.20 4.04 2.77
N THR A 196 -2.08 3.68 3.39
CA THR A 196 -0.94 4.59 3.58
C THR A 196 -0.37 5.08 2.26
N THR A 197 -0.28 4.21 1.24
CA THR A 197 0.17 4.64 -0.08
C THR A 197 -0.89 5.45 -0.80
N HIS A 198 -2.17 5.11 -0.65
CA HIS A 198 -3.24 5.95 -1.19
C HIS A 198 -3.11 7.39 -0.69
N VAL A 199 -2.94 7.57 0.61
CA VAL A 199 -2.66 8.87 1.22
C VAL A 199 -1.43 9.55 0.61
N MET A 200 -0.29 8.85 0.45
CA MET A 200 0.91 9.46 -0.16
C MET A 200 0.69 9.88 -1.62
N VAL A 201 -0.07 9.10 -2.39
CA VAL A 201 -0.45 9.46 -3.77
C VAL A 201 -1.34 10.69 -3.75
N GLU A 202 -2.35 10.72 -2.87
CA GLU A 202 -3.21 11.89 -2.66
C GLU A 202 -2.42 13.14 -2.25
N MET A 203 -1.43 13.00 -1.36
CA MET A 203 -0.55 14.12 -0.98
C MET A 203 0.17 14.70 -2.19
N ILE A 204 0.75 13.86 -3.05
CA ILE A 204 1.39 14.30 -4.29
C ILE A 204 0.39 15.01 -5.22
N LEU A 205 -0.81 14.44 -5.38
CA LEU A 205 -1.85 15.00 -6.26
C LEU A 205 -2.43 16.32 -5.74
N GLN A 206 -2.56 16.49 -4.42
CA GLN A 206 -3.07 17.72 -3.81
C GLN A 206 -2.00 18.81 -3.75
N GLU A 207 -0.74 18.44 -3.52
CA GLU A 207 0.38 19.39 -3.54
C GLU A 207 0.66 19.92 -4.95
N LYS A 208 0.67 19.05 -5.96
CA LYS A 208 1.08 19.41 -7.33
C LYS A 208 -0.10 19.71 -8.25
N GLY A 209 -1.32 19.47 -7.80
CA GLY A 209 -2.49 19.42 -8.68
C GLY A 209 -2.53 18.14 -9.52
N TRP A 210 -3.68 17.88 -10.15
CA TRP A 210 -3.95 16.61 -10.81
C TRP A 210 -2.95 16.27 -11.91
N ARG A 211 -2.79 17.18 -12.89
CA ARG A 211 -1.98 16.93 -14.09
C ARG A 211 -0.50 16.77 -13.75
N GLU A 212 0.05 17.68 -12.96
CA GLU A 212 1.47 17.65 -12.62
C GLU A 212 1.79 16.57 -11.60
N GLY A 213 0.87 16.25 -10.69
CA GLY A 213 0.99 15.15 -9.75
C GLY A 213 1.10 13.79 -10.46
N TRP A 214 0.23 13.52 -11.45
CA TRP A 214 0.35 12.28 -12.25
C TRP A 214 1.58 12.27 -13.13
N ALA A 215 1.95 13.41 -13.73
CA ALA A 215 3.20 13.53 -14.47
C ALA A 215 4.43 13.21 -13.59
N TYR A 216 4.43 13.69 -12.35
CA TYR A 216 5.43 13.36 -11.34
C TYR A 216 5.41 11.86 -11.02
N ILE A 217 4.25 11.24 -10.78
CA ILE A 217 4.13 9.81 -10.45
C ILE A 217 4.64 8.94 -11.61
N HIS A 218 4.30 9.27 -12.85
CA HIS A 218 4.79 8.55 -14.04
C HIS A 218 6.32 8.67 -14.20
N GLN A 219 6.91 9.82 -13.85
CA GLN A 219 8.36 9.99 -13.86
C GLN A 219 9.02 9.22 -12.70
N LEU A 220 8.46 9.31 -11.49
CA LEU A 220 8.92 8.55 -10.32
C LEU A 220 8.91 7.04 -10.59
N ALA A 221 7.88 6.54 -11.28
CA ALA A 221 7.77 5.14 -11.68
C ALA A 221 8.97 4.66 -12.50
N GLY A 222 9.58 5.55 -13.30
CA GLY A 222 10.83 5.29 -14.02
C GLY A 222 12.02 4.98 -13.11
N ASN A 223 11.99 5.47 -11.87
CA ASN A 223 13.04 5.24 -10.87
C ASN A 223 12.72 4.14 -9.86
N LEU A 224 11.50 3.60 -9.86
CA LEU A 224 11.15 2.52 -8.95
C LEU A 224 11.88 1.23 -9.33
N ALA A 225 12.42 0.52 -8.35
CA ALA A 225 12.83 -0.87 -8.44
C ALA A 225 11.60 -1.79 -8.54
N THR A 226 10.58 -1.52 -7.71
CA THR A 226 9.38 -2.35 -7.61
C THR A 226 8.22 -1.62 -6.95
N ILE A 227 7.00 -2.14 -7.18
CA ILE A 227 5.78 -1.77 -6.47
C ILE A 227 5.35 -2.96 -5.61
N THR A 228 5.55 -2.86 -4.31
CA THR A 228 5.23 -3.96 -3.38
C THR A 228 3.73 -4.06 -3.12
N ALA A 229 3.29 -5.23 -2.64
CA ALA A 229 1.86 -5.44 -2.36
C ALA A 229 1.34 -4.72 -1.11
N ARG A 230 2.21 -4.30 -0.17
CA ARG A 230 1.86 -3.69 1.12
C ARG A 230 3.00 -2.78 1.59
N SER A 231 2.71 -1.70 2.32
CA SER A 231 3.74 -0.75 2.79
C SER A 231 4.81 -1.39 3.69
N PHE A 232 4.44 -2.40 4.50
CA PHE A 232 5.42 -3.15 5.28
C PHE A 232 6.48 -3.86 4.41
N GLY A 233 6.11 -4.29 3.19
CA GLY A 233 7.05 -4.88 2.24
C GLY A 233 8.07 -3.88 1.70
N VAL A 234 7.74 -2.59 1.70
CA VAL A 234 8.69 -1.51 1.37
C VAL A 234 9.73 -1.40 2.48
N SER A 235 9.30 -1.19 3.72
CA SER A 235 10.19 -1.09 4.88
C SER A 235 11.11 -2.31 5.01
N GLN A 236 10.56 -3.54 4.94
CA GLN A 236 11.37 -4.76 4.99
C GLN A 236 12.35 -4.87 3.82
N GLY A 237 12.02 -4.34 2.64
CA GLY A 237 12.94 -4.33 1.51
C GLY A 237 14.12 -3.40 1.71
N VAL A 238 13.90 -2.22 2.30
CA VAL A 238 14.99 -1.29 2.69
C VAL A 238 15.86 -1.91 3.77
N VAL A 239 15.25 -2.45 4.84
CA VAL A 239 15.95 -3.14 5.95
C VAL A 239 16.84 -4.27 5.44
N ARG A 240 16.38 -5.02 4.42
CA ARG A 240 17.11 -6.15 3.83
C ARG A 240 17.95 -5.74 2.61
N GLN A 241 18.10 -4.44 2.35
CA GLN A 241 18.89 -3.91 1.24
C GLN A 241 18.50 -4.45 -0.15
N ARG A 242 17.22 -4.83 -0.35
CA ARG A 242 16.69 -5.21 -1.69
C ARG A 242 16.56 -4.01 -2.62
N PHE A 243 16.44 -2.82 -2.03
CA PHE A 243 16.46 -1.50 -2.66
C PHE A 243 16.83 -0.47 -1.58
N GLY A 244 17.40 0.66 -1.98
CA GLY A 244 18.01 1.61 -1.05
C GLY A 244 17.02 2.54 -0.36
N ILE A 245 15.94 2.89 -1.05
CA ILE A 245 15.01 3.94 -0.63
C ILE A 245 13.58 3.42 -0.70
N GLY A 246 12.77 3.75 0.29
CA GLY A 246 11.36 3.36 0.37
C GLY A 246 10.46 4.52 0.77
N LEU A 247 9.37 4.71 0.04
CA LEU A 247 8.31 5.64 0.41
C LEU A 247 7.44 4.99 1.49
N VAL A 248 7.46 5.54 2.71
CA VAL A 248 6.84 4.93 3.89
C VAL A 248 6.20 5.96 4.81
N ILE A 249 5.36 5.45 5.72
CA ILE A 249 4.97 6.14 6.95
C ILE A 249 6.10 6.00 7.97
N ASP A 250 6.35 7.08 8.69
CA ASP A 250 7.55 7.31 9.50
C ASP A 250 7.82 6.25 10.58
N PHE A 251 6.79 5.74 11.25
CA PHE A 251 6.94 4.73 12.29
C PHE A 251 7.61 3.44 11.79
N PHE A 252 7.51 3.12 10.49
CA PHE A 252 8.24 1.97 9.93
C PHE A 252 9.75 2.21 9.95
N ALA A 253 10.20 3.43 9.68
CA ALA A 253 11.60 3.79 9.71
C ALA A 253 12.10 3.86 11.15
N PHE A 254 11.37 4.55 12.04
CA PHE A 254 11.75 4.70 13.44
C PHE A 254 11.78 3.36 14.20
N SER A 255 10.81 2.49 13.96
CA SER A 255 10.81 1.15 14.56
C SER A 255 11.96 0.26 14.05
N ALA A 256 12.35 0.41 12.78
CA ALA A 256 13.49 -0.29 12.22
C ALA A 256 14.82 0.28 12.74
N ALA A 257 14.93 1.61 12.84
CA ALA A 257 16.12 2.32 13.34
C ALA A 257 16.45 1.93 14.79
N ALA A 258 15.44 1.62 15.61
CA ALA A 258 15.64 1.10 16.97
C ALA A 258 16.40 -0.25 17.02
N LYS A 259 16.47 -0.99 15.91
CA LYS A 259 17.21 -2.26 15.79
C LYS A 259 18.42 -2.18 14.86
N GLN A 260 18.41 -1.22 13.94
CA GLN A 260 19.41 -1.02 12.89
C GLN A 260 19.68 0.47 12.73
N PRO A 261 20.70 1.03 13.42
CA PRO A 261 21.05 2.45 13.35
C PRO A 261 21.36 2.97 11.93
N GLU A 262 21.64 2.07 10.99
CA GLU A 262 21.88 2.37 9.58
C GLU A 262 20.63 2.85 8.83
N ILE A 263 19.44 2.65 9.41
CA ILE A 263 18.18 3.11 8.86
C ILE A 263 18.03 4.61 9.10
N GLY A 264 17.99 5.38 8.01
CA GLY A 264 17.67 6.79 8.04
C GLY A 264 16.24 7.09 7.59
N PHE A 265 15.77 8.27 7.96
CA PHE A 265 14.46 8.79 7.57
C PHE A 265 14.49 10.30 7.34
N SER A 266 13.73 10.77 6.36
CA SER A 266 13.47 12.19 6.11
C SER A 266 12.02 12.40 5.70
N TYR A 267 11.43 13.47 6.20
CA TYR A 267 10.16 13.98 5.66
C TYR A 267 10.42 14.71 4.35
N SER A 268 9.41 14.70 3.47
CA SER A 268 9.37 15.64 2.35
C SER A 268 8.98 17.04 2.84
N SER A 269 9.26 18.04 2.02
CA SER A 269 8.69 19.37 2.15
C SER A 269 7.84 19.70 0.92
N PRO A 270 6.55 20.05 1.07
CA PRO A 270 5.76 19.94 2.30
C PRO A 270 5.51 18.48 2.73
N THR A 271 5.11 18.26 3.99
CA THR A 271 4.57 16.99 4.51
C THR A 271 3.31 17.28 5.32
N THR A 272 2.60 16.23 5.73
CA THR A 272 1.47 16.35 6.66
C THR A 272 1.44 15.17 7.62
N PHE A 273 1.12 15.45 8.88
CA PHE A 273 0.93 14.46 9.92
C PHE A 273 -0.55 14.12 9.99
N LEU A 274 -0.89 12.86 9.75
CA LEU A 274 -2.26 12.41 9.78
C LEU A 274 -2.54 11.56 11.00
N PRO A 275 -3.78 11.63 11.52
CA PRO A 275 -4.15 10.87 12.69
C PRO A 275 -4.16 9.37 12.39
N VAL A 276 -3.72 8.59 13.37
CA VAL A 276 -4.15 7.21 13.54
C VAL A 276 -5.38 7.22 14.44
N SER A 277 -6.42 6.51 14.02
CA SER A 277 -7.73 6.59 14.67
C SER A 277 -8.30 5.23 15.01
N VAL A 278 -9.16 5.24 16.03
CA VAL A 278 -10.00 4.11 16.45
C VAL A 278 -11.46 4.48 16.23
N GLY A 279 -12.25 3.56 15.69
CA GLY A 279 -13.69 3.70 15.52
C GLY A 279 -14.41 2.52 16.15
N ILE A 280 -15.54 2.77 16.80
CA ILE A 280 -16.39 1.72 17.36
C ILE A 280 -17.37 1.30 16.27
N VAL A 281 -17.42 0.00 15.97
CA VAL A 281 -18.32 -0.52 14.93
C VAL A 281 -19.77 -0.35 15.41
N LYS A 282 -20.66 0.09 14.52
CA LYS A 282 -22.06 0.42 14.85
C LYS A 282 -22.78 -0.73 15.55
N ASP A 283 -22.62 -1.95 15.03
CA ASP A 283 -23.28 -3.16 15.54
C ASP A 283 -22.39 -3.96 16.52
N SER A 284 -21.51 -3.26 17.26
CA SER A 284 -20.58 -3.88 18.22
C SER A 284 -21.33 -4.61 19.35
N SER A 285 -21.09 -5.92 19.46
CA SER A 285 -21.63 -6.76 20.54
C SER A 285 -20.98 -6.46 21.90
N SER A 286 -19.80 -5.85 21.89
CA SER A 286 -19.01 -5.52 23.09
C SER A 286 -18.82 -4.00 23.23
N THR A 287 -19.88 -3.22 23.02
CA THR A 287 -19.81 -1.74 22.96
C THR A 287 -19.16 -1.11 24.20
N ALA A 288 -19.44 -1.61 25.41
CA ALA A 288 -18.82 -1.08 26.63
C ALA A 288 -17.30 -1.27 26.64
N GLN A 289 -16.82 -2.47 26.30
CA GLN A 289 -15.39 -2.80 26.21
C GLN A 289 -14.72 -2.05 25.04
N ALA A 290 -15.45 -1.83 23.95
CA ALA A 290 -14.95 -1.06 22.82
C ALA A 290 -14.70 0.41 23.20
N LYS A 291 -15.66 1.04 23.91
CA LYS A 291 -15.50 2.40 24.45
C LYS A 291 -14.36 2.48 25.44
N ASP A 292 -14.24 1.48 26.31
CA ASP A 292 -13.19 1.40 27.31
C ASP A 292 -11.79 1.28 26.67
N PHE A 293 -11.60 0.40 25.68
CA PHE A 293 -10.35 0.30 24.93
C PHE A 293 -10.02 1.61 24.19
N ALA A 294 -11.01 2.27 23.58
CA ALA A 294 -10.80 3.57 22.94
C ALA A 294 -10.33 4.64 23.95
N ARG A 295 -10.91 4.68 25.16
CA ARG A 295 -10.45 5.57 26.24
C ARG A 295 -9.06 5.20 26.75
N TYR A 296 -8.74 3.92 26.84
CA TYR A 296 -7.39 3.48 27.20
C TYR A 296 -6.35 4.03 26.23
N LEU A 297 -6.60 4.00 24.92
CA LEU A 297 -5.67 4.58 23.93
C LEU A 297 -5.40 6.07 24.17
N LEU A 298 -6.38 6.81 24.72
CA LEU A 298 -6.27 8.24 25.04
C LEU A 298 -5.67 8.52 26.43
N SER A 299 -5.65 7.52 27.32
CA SER A 299 -5.06 7.66 28.66
C SER A 299 -3.55 7.87 28.61
N ASP A 300 -2.95 8.40 29.68
CA ASP A 300 -1.49 8.58 29.79
C ASP A 300 -0.72 7.28 29.52
N SER A 301 -1.22 6.15 30.04
CA SER A 301 -0.62 4.83 29.79
C SER A 301 -0.69 4.42 28.32
N GLY A 302 -1.81 4.69 27.65
CA GLY A 302 -1.97 4.43 26.21
C GLY A 302 -1.09 5.34 25.35
N GLN A 303 -1.03 6.62 25.68
CA GLN A 303 -0.20 7.61 25.00
C GLN A 303 1.30 7.31 25.19
N GLN A 304 1.74 6.94 26.40
CA GLN A 304 3.12 6.50 26.67
C GLN A 304 3.48 5.25 25.86
N LEU A 305 2.53 4.35 25.63
CA LEU A 305 2.76 3.13 24.84
C LEU A 305 3.10 3.44 23.38
N LEU A 306 2.60 4.55 22.82
CA LEU A 306 2.89 4.97 21.45
C LEU A 306 4.38 5.29 21.21
N LEU A 307 5.07 5.75 22.26
CA LEU A 307 6.51 5.98 22.26
C LEU A 307 7.33 4.70 22.36
N SER A 308 6.71 3.52 22.49
CA SER A 308 7.49 2.28 22.46
C SER A 308 8.16 2.09 21.09
N PRO A 309 9.41 1.61 21.01
CA PRO A 309 10.10 1.41 19.73
C PRO A 309 9.36 0.52 18.73
N VAL A 310 8.50 -0.38 19.21
CA VAL A 310 7.65 -1.25 18.38
C VAL A 310 6.52 -0.47 17.70
N ILE A 311 6.00 0.59 18.33
CA ILE A 311 4.87 1.38 17.83
C ILE A 311 5.36 2.65 17.14
N SER A 312 6.27 3.41 17.77
CA SER A 312 6.92 4.61 17.23
C SER A 312 5.96 5.62 16.59
N ARG A 313 4.89 5.99 17.30
CA ARG A 313 3.93 7.00 16.84
C ARG A 313 3.94 8.23 17.73
N TYR A 314 3.64 9.39 17.14
CA TYR A 314 3.49 10.63 17.88
C TYR A 314 2.23 10.54 18.77
N PRO A 315 2.35 10.75 20.09
CA PRO A 315 1.19 10.89 20.95
C PRO A 315 0.42 12.18 20.60
N ILE A 316 -0.88 12.20 20.91
CA ILE A 316 -1.70 13.41 20.83
C ILE A 316 -1.29 14.39 21.92
N ASN A 317 -0.93 13.87 23.10
CA ASN A 317 -0.28 14.68 24.12
C ASN A 317 1.13 15.03 23.63
N ALA A 318 1.28 16.22 23.03
CA ALA A 318 2.56 16.67 22.52
C ALA A 318 3.60 16.87 23.64
N ASP A 319 3.19 17.28 24.84
CA ASP A 319 4.11 17.51 25.97
C ASP A 319 4.79 16.22 26.41
N LEU A 320 4.09 15.08 26.26
CA LEU A 320 4.68 13.77 26.50
C LEU A 320 5.97 13.58 25.71
N LEU A 321 6.01 13.99 24.44
CA LEU A 321 7.22 13.85 23.64
C LEU A 321 8.36 14.78 24.11
N GLN A 322 8.04 15.96 24.66
CA GLN A 322 9.05 16.88 25.21
C GLN A 322 9.74 16.30 26.45
N GLN A 323 9.02 15.46 27.21
CA GLN A 323 9.54 14.78 28.38
C GLN A 323 10.47 13.62 28.04
N HIS A 324 10.53 13.18 26.78
CA HIS A 324 11.41 12.11 26.28
C HIS A 324 12.36 12.64 25.19
N PRO A 325 13.29 13.58 25.48
CA PRO A 325 14.15 14.21 24.47
C PRO A 325 15.09 13.23 23.75
N GLU A 326 15.41 12.10 24.37
CA GLU A 326 16.21 11.01 23.82
C GLU A 326 15.46 10.18 22.76
N HIS A 327 14.13 10.24 22.77
CA HIS A 327 13.32 9.48 21.82
C HIS A 327 13.49 10.02 20.40
N ILE A 328 13.62 9.12 19.41
CA ILE A 328 13.87 9.50 18.01
C ILE A 328 12.79 10.46 17.45
N LEU A 329 11.52 10.25 17.82
CA LEU A 329 10.42 11.12 17.42
C LEU A 329 10.62 12.57 17.90
N SER A 330 11.26 12.78 19.06
CA SER A 330 11.52 14.12 19.64
C SER A 330 12.48 14.91 18.78
N GLN A 331 13.52 14.25 18.25
CA GLN A 331 14.48 14.84 17.32
C GLN A 331 13.80 15.27 16.01
N HIS A 332 12.82 14.49 15.56
CA HIS A 332 12.08 14.74 14.34
C HIS A 332 10.88 15.70 14.51
N ARG A 333 10.40 15.93 15.74
CA ARG A 333 9.29 16.85 16.02
C ARG A 333 9.57 18.27 15.53
N LEU A 334 10.80 18.76 15.70
CA LEU A 334 11.16 20.13 15.27
C LEU A 334 11.31 20.25 13.74
N GLN A 335 11.41 19.12 13.05
CA GLN A 335 11.45 19.05 11.59
C GLN A 335 10.05 19.04 10.97
N GLN A 336 8.98 19.09 11.78
CA GLN A 336 7.57 19.23 11.38
C GLN A 336 7.25 20.64 10.84
N ARG A 337 8.12 21.18 10.00
CA ARG A 337 7.72 22.29 9.13
C ARG A 337 6.84 21.69 8.04
N TYR A 338 5.93 22.49 7.53
CA TYR A 338 4.98 22.16 6.46
C TYR A 338 3.72 21.42 6.91
N THR A 339 2.58 22.02 6.61
CA THR A 339 1.25 21.41 6.67
C THR A 339 0.67 21.52 5.26
N LEU A 340 0.76 20.45 4.49
CA LEU A 340 -0.13 20.32 3.34
C LEU A 340 -1.56 20.32 3.91
N ASP A 341 -2.41 21.25 3.49
CA ASP A 341 -3.83 21.21 3.85
C ASP A 341 -4.48 20.02 3.12
N TYR A 342 -4.47 18.88 3.78
CA TYR A 342 -4.88 17.61 3.20
C TYR A 342 -6.41 17.50 3.20
N ASP A 343 -7.00 17.62 2.01
CA ASP A 343 -8.44 17.46 1.80
C ASP A 343 -8.78 15.97 1.77
N HIS A 344 -9.05 15.42 2.96
CA HIS A 344 -9.52 14.05 3.16
C HIS A 344 -10.89 13.80 2.49
N LYS A 345 -11.76 14.81 2.38
CA LYS A 345 -13.07 14.65 1.73
C LYS A 345 -12.89 14.44 0.23
N LEU A 346 -12.01 15.21 -0.39
CA LEU A 346 -11.62 15.00 -1.78
C LEU A 346 -11.00 13.61 -1.98
N ALA A 347 -10.05 13.21 -1.12
CA ALA A 347 -9.41 11.91 -1.17
C ALA A 347 -10.42 10.75 -1.10
N VAL A 348 -11.38 10.80 -0.16
CA VAL A 348 -12.49 9.83 -0.07
C VAL A 348 -13.31 9.81 -1.36
N ARG A 349 -13.69 10.99 -1.86
CA ARG A 349 -14.55 11.12 -3.05
C ARG A 349 -13.92 10.49 -4.30
N ARG A 350 -12.60 10.57 -4.45
CA ARG A 350 -11.86 10.01 -5.60
C ARG A 350 -11.08 8.73 -5.30
N TYR A 351 -11.28 8.12 -4.13
CA TYR A 351 -10.49 6.98 -3.62
C TYR A 351 -10.34 5.85 -4.65
N HIS A 352 -11.47 5.42 -5.22
CA HIS A 352 -11.49 4.30 -6.16
C HIS A 352 -10.90 4.63 -7.51
N LEU A 353 -11.18 5.84 -8.01
CA LEU A 353 -10.65 6.34 -9.27
C LEU A 353 -9.12 6.43 -9.23
N VAL A 354 -8.56 7.07 -8.20
CA VAL A 354 -7.10 7.24 -8.05
C VAL A 354 -6.41 5.88 -7.94
N ASN A 355 -6.99 4.94 -7.18
CA ASN A 355 -6.43 3.61 -7.05
C ASN A 355 -6.50 2.80 -8.36
N ALA A 356 -7.62 2.90 -9.10
CA ALA A 356 -7.75 2.25 -10.40
C ALA A 356 -6.75 2.85 -11.41
N LEU A 357 -6.69 4.18 -11.51
CA LEU A 357 -5.75 4.85 -12.40
C LEU A 357 -4.31 4.48 -12.07
N PHE A 358 -3.92 4.46 -10.79
CA PHE A 358 -2.57 4.07 -10.43
C PHE A 358 -2.25 2.64 -10.91
N GLU A 359 -3.17 1.67 -10.74
CA GLU A 359 -2.93 0.32 -11.22
C GLU A 359 -2.71 0.27 -12.74
N TYR A 360 -3.55 0.95 -13.53
CA TYR A 360 -3.44 0.95 -14.99
C TYR A 360 -2.28 1.81 -15.51
N SER A 361 -2.09 3.01 -14.98
CA SER A 361 -1.14 3.99 -15.52
C SER A 361 0.26 3.87 -14.91
N VAL A 362 0.42 3.12 -13.82
CA VAL A 362 1.69 2.94 -13.10
C VAL A 362 2.02 1.47 -12.89
N THR A 363 1.16 0.71 -12.20
CA THR A 363 1.48 -0.68 -11.80
C THR A 363 1.68 -1.59 -13.01
N TYR A 364 0.72 -1.66 -13.92
CA TYR A 364 0.81 -2.50 -15.12
C TYR A 364 1.83 -1.96 -16.14
N ARG A 365 2.07 -0.66 -16.13
CA ARG A 365 3.03 0.02 -17.02
C ARG A 365 4.45 0.10 -16.47
N LEU A 366 4.72 -0.44 -15.28
CA LEU A 366 5.98 -0.19 -14.58
C LEU A 366 7.21 -0.53 -15.43
N ALA A 367 7.22 -1.71 -16.06
CA ALA A 367 8.33 -2.14 -16.91
C ALA A 367 8.54 -1.21 -18.12
N PHE A 368 7.45 -0.75 -18.74
CA PHE A 368 7.49 0.23 -19.83
C PHE A 368 8.04 1.57 -19.34
N LEU A 369 7.50 2.11 -18.23
CA LEU A 369 7.93 3.40 -17.67
C LEU A 369 9.42 3.37 -17.29
N GLN A 370 9.88 2.30 -16.62
CA GLN A 370 11.29 2.08 -16.31
C GLN A 370 12.16 2.10 -17.57
N ARG A 371 11.75 1.38 -18.63
CA ARG A 371 12.49 1.31 -19.89
C ARG A 371 12.54 2.67 -20.60
N ALA A 372 11.39 3.34 -20.75
CA ALA A 372 11.28 4.62 -21.43
C ALA A 372 12.12 5.70 -20.73
N TRP A 373 12.00 5.81 -19.39
CA TRP A 373 12.79 6.77 -18.61
C TRP A 373 14.28 6.48 -18.63
N ARG A 374 14.69 5.20 -18.62
CA ARG A 374 16.11 4.83 -18.82
C ARG A 374 16.67 5.30 -20.16
N ILE A 375 15.90 5.17 -21.24
CA ILE A 375 16.32 5.69 -22.55
C ILE A 375 16.43 7.22 -22.47
N ILE A 376 15.40 7.89 -21.97
CA ILE A 376 15.38 9.37 -21.83
C ILE A 376 16.60 9.87 -21.05
N TYR A 377 16.87 9.32 -19.87
CA TYR A 377 18.00 9.75 -19.04
C TYR A 377 19.34 9.55 -19.74
N ARG A 378 19.51 8.47 -20.51
CA ARG A 378 20.71 8.25 -21.30
C ARG A 378 20.85 9.27 -22.42
N LEU A 379 19.77 9.53 -23.17
CA LEU A 379 19.78 10.51 -24.26
C LEU A 379 20.08 11.93 -23.74
N GLN A 380 19.60 12.28 -22.55
CA GLN A 380 19.89 13.58 -21.90
C GLN A 380 21.37 13.82 -21.63
N GLN A 381 22.19 12.77 -21.54
CA GLN A 381 23.64 12.88 -21.36
C GLN A 381 24.41 13.06 -22.68
N LEU A 382 23.76 12.92 -23.84
CA LEU A 382 24.46 13.00 -25.13
C LEU A 382 24.75 14.46 -25.51
N PRO A 383 26.00 14.82 -25.87
CA PRO A 383 26.37 16.18 -26.24
C PRO A 383 25.55 16.74 -27.42
N LEU A 384 25.25 15.89 -28.42
CA LEU A 384 24.46 16.27 -29.58
C LEU A 384 23.04 16.73 -29.24
N LEU A 385 22.45 16.17 -28.18
CA LEU A 385 21.14 16.61 -27.71
C LEU A 385 21.23 18.03 -27.13
N GLN A 386 22.31 18.33 -26.40
CA GLN A 386 22.55 19.63 -25.77
C GLN A 386 22.84 20.73 -26.81
N SER A 387 23.44 20.37 -27.94
CA SER A 387 23.77 21.32 -29.02
C SER A 387 22.67 21.50 -30.07
N SER A 388 21.61 20.69 -30.06
CA SER A 388 20.52 20.75 -31.04
C SER A 388 19.17 21.06 -30.38
N ALA A 389 18.68 22.30 -30.59
CA ALA A 389 17.36 22.73 -30.11
C ALA A 389 16.25 21.81 -30.64
N HIS A 390 16.31 21.42 -31.91
CA HIS A 390 15.33 20.54 -32.52
C HIS A 390 15.28 19.14 -31.88
N LEU A 391 16.43 18.53 -31.58
CA LEU A 391 16.48 17.22 -30.92
C LEU A 391 16.03 17.32 -29.46
N SER A 392 16.39 18.40 -28.77
CA SER A 392 15.90 18.72 -27.42
C SER A 392 14.38 18.90 -27.37
N GLU A 393 13.79 19.62 -28.33
CA GLU A 393 12.33 19.77 -28.46
C GLU A 393 11.64 18.43 -28.71
N ARG A 394 12.21 17.58 -29.58
CA ARG A 394 11.71 16.21 -29.81
C ARG A 394 11.72 15.40 -28.53
N LEU A 395 12.80 15.43 -27.74
CA LEU A 395 12.83 14.72 -26.46
C LEU A 395 11.79 15.26 -25.47
N ASN A 396 11.65 16.58 -25.39
CA ASN A 396 10.66 17.23 -24.52
C ASN A 396 9.22 16.87 -24.90
N ALA A 397 8.92 16.76 -26.21
CA ALA A 397 7.62 16.28 -26.70
C ALA A 397 7.36 14.83 -26.27
N ILE A 398 8.37 13.94 -26.38
CA ILE A 398 8.27 12.55 -25.93
C ILE A 398 8.04 12.48 -24.42
N MET A 399 8.80 13.25 -23.63
CA MET A 399 8.65 13.32 -22.17
C MET A 399 7.26 13.83 -21.79
N THR A 400 6.75 14.82 -22.51
CA THR A 400 5.39 15.35 -22.30
C THR A 400 4.35 14.27 -22.54
N GLN A 401 4.49 13.50 -23.63
CA GLN A 401 3.59 12.39 -23.94
C GLN A 401 3.66 11.27 -22.90
N LEU A 402 4.86 10.89 -22.46
CA LEU A 402 5.07 9.85 -21.44
C LEU A 402 4.42 10.20 -20.09
N LYS A 403 4.31 11.50 -19.78
CA LYS A 403 3.73 12.01 -18.54
C LYS A 403 2.20 12.09 -18.55
N GLN A 404 1.55 11.95 -19.71
CA GLN A 404 0.10 12.10 -19.84
C GLN A 404 -0.69 11.02 -19.09
N THR A 405 -1.92 11.37 -18.70
CA THR A 405 -2.95 10.46 -18.19
C THR A 405 -4.03 10.24 -19.26
N PRO A 406 -4.76 9.12 -19.21
CA PRO A 406 -5.87 8.85 -20.14
C PRO A 406 -7.07 9.80 -19.97
N PHE A 407 -7.08 10.66 -18.96
CA PHE A 407 -8.20 11.56 -18.66
C PHE A 407 -7.75 12.87 -17.99
N SER A 408 -8.58 13.91 -18.12
CA SER A 408 -8.37 15.24 -17.54
C SER A 408 -9.10 15.39 -16.21
N GLU A 409 -8.66 16.35 -15.37
CA GLU A 409 -9.26 16.66 -14.06
C GLU A 409 -10.75 17.05 -14.16
N LEU A 410 -11.15 17.71 -15.25
CA LEU A 410 -12.53 18.13 -15.52
C LEU A 410 -13.49 16.96 -15.72
N GLN A 411 -12.99 15.79 -16.12
CA GLN A 411 -13.82 14.57 -16.20
C GLN A 411 -14.10 13.99 -14.81
N LEU A 412 -13.43 14.46 -13.75
CA LEU A 412 -13.39 13.84 -12.42
C LEU A 412 -14.14 14.62 -11.33
N THR A 413 -14.62 15.81 -11.65
CA THR A 413 -15.63 16.53 -10.84
C THR A 413 -17.05 16.09 -11.18
N ASP A 414 -17.22 15.30 -12.23
CA ASP A 414 -18.47 14.66 -12.58
C ASP A 414 -18.81 13.60 -11.52
N SER A 415 -19.71 13.94 -10.60
CA SER A 415 -20.25 13.05 -9.58
C SER A 415 -20.74 11.73 -10.19
N THR A 416 -21.27 11.76 -11.43
CA THR A 416 -21.75 10.56 -12.11
C THR A 416 -20.61 9.65 -12.55
N LEU A 417 -19.42 10.18 -12.85
CA LEU A 417 -18.23 9.37 -13.13
C LEU A 417 -17.66 8.77 -11.84
N LEU A 418 -17.59 9.56 -10.77
CA LEU A 418 -17.10 9.11 -9.47
C LEU A 418 -17.97 7.99 -8.87
N GLU A 419 -19.28 8.09 -9.00
CA GLU A 419 -20.23 7.03 -8.63
C GLU A 419 -20.04 5.76 -9.47
N LYS A 420 -19.59 5.87 -10.72
CA LYS A 420 -19.24 4.69 -11.53
C LYS A 420 -17.98 4.00 -11.03
N PHE A 421 -17.13 4.65 -10.23
CA PHE A 421 -15.96 4.02 -9.60
C PHE A 421 -16.21 3.56 -8.16
N SER A 422 -17.36 3.85 -7.54
CA SER A 422 -17.71 3.41 -6.17
C SER A 422 -18.10 1.92 -6.12
N LYS A 423 -17.09 1.06 -6.31
CA LYS A 423 -17.06 -0.41 -6.20
C LYS A 423 -17.94 -1.24 -7.16
N PRO A 424 -17.40 -2.39 -7.56
CA PRO A 424 -17.91 -3.69 -7.17
C PRO A 424 -17.24 -4.12 -5.87
N ILE A 425 -18.02 -4.71 -4.98
CA ILE A 425 -17.55 -5.47 -3.82
C ILE A 425 -16.56 -6.56 -4.31
N PRO A 426 -15.48 -6.91 -3.59
CA PRO A 426 -14.64 -8.05 -3.94
C PRO A 426 -15.48 -9.30 -4.24
N GLY A 427 -15.36 -9.84 -5.45
CA GLY A 427 -16.18 -10.96 -5.94
C GLY A 427 -17.40 -10.57 -6.80
N ARG A 428 -17.72 -9.27 -6.94
CA ARG A 428 -18.69 -8.77 -7.94
C ARG A 428 -17.97 -8.40 -9.23
N GLN A 429 -18.59 -8.72 -10.36
CA GLN A 429 -18.17 -8.24 -11.68
C GLN A 429 -18.23 -6.72 -11.75
N LEU A 430 -17.27 -6.13 -12.46
CA LEU A 430 -17.31 -4.71 -12.84
C LEU A 430 -18.60 -4.40 -13.58
N SER A 431 -19.15 -3.20 -13.37
CA SER A 431 -20.26 -2.73 -14.19
C SER A 431 -19.82 -2.66 -15.67
N LYS A 432 -20.76 -2.79 -16.61
CA LYS A 432 -20.44 -2.67 -18.06
C LYS A 432 -19.69 -1.37 -18.37
N VAL A 433 -20.04 -0.29 -17.68
CA VAL A 433 -19.38 1.02 -17.84
C VAL A 433 -17.94 1.00 -17.33
N GLN A 434 -17.69 0.37 -16.18
CA GLN A 434 -16.33 0.18 -15.67
C GLN A 434 -15.48 -0.69 -16.60
N GLN A 435 -16.06 -1.76 -17.16
CA GLN A 435 -15.37 -2.62 -18.15
C GLN A 435 -15.01 -1.82 -19.40
N GLN A 436 -15.96 -1.08 -19.97
CA GLN A 436 -15.71 -0.22 -21.12
C GLN A 436 -14.62 0.83 -20.87
N LEU A 437 -14.61 1.46 -19.69
CA LEU A 437 -13.57 2.41 -19.31
C LEU A 437 -12.20 1.74 -19.20
N GLN A 438 -12.13 0.54 -18.61
CA GLN A 438 -10.88 -0.22 -18.53
C GLN A 438 -10.37 -0.62 -19.91
N ASP A 439 -11.25 -1.07 -20.81
CA ASP A 439 -10.89 -1.41 -22.19
C ASP A 439 -10.36 -0.17 -22.93
N GLN A 440 -11.02 0.99 -22.76
CA GLN A 440 -10.56 2.26 -23.32
C GLN A 440 -9.18 2.66 -22.78
N TRP A 441 -8.94 2.51 -21.48
CA TRP A 441 -7.66 2.82 -20.87
C TRP A 441 -6.56 1.90 -21.35
N GLN A 442 -6.85 0.60 -21.50
CA GLN A 442 -5.90 -0.38 -22.00
C GLN A 442 -5.53 -0.11 -23.46
N GLN A 443 -6.51 0.22 -24.30
CA GLN A 443 -6.27 0.59 -25.70
C GLN A 443 -5.48 1.90 -25.81
N TRP A 444 -5.85 2.91 -25.03
CA TRP A 444 -5.12 4.17 -24.96
C TRP A 444 -3.67 3.93 -24.53
N ASP A 445 -3.46 3.13 -23.48
CA ASP A 445 -2.14 2.83 -22.95
C ASP A 445 -1.26 2.13 -23.99
N GLN A 446 -1.76 1.05 -24.60
CA GLN A 446 -1.02 0.33 -25.65
C GLN A 446 -0.59 1.29 -26.77
N ALA A 447 -1.52 2.11 -27.26
CA ALA A 447 -1.23 3.08 -28.31
C ALA A 447 -0.22 4.16 -27.86
N GLN A 448 -0.25 4.57 -26.60
CA GLN A 448 0.73 5.51 -26.05
C GLN A 448 2.12 4.88 -25.94
N GLN A 449 2.22 3.65 -25.43
CA GLN A 449 3.49 2.92 -25.32
C GLN A 449 4.14 2.76 -26.69
N ASP A 450 3.38 2.35 -27.69
CA ASP A 450 3.88 2.15 -29.06
C ASP A 450 4.32 3.47 -29.71
N ARG A 451 3.60 4.58 -29.46
CA ARG A 451 4.02 5.90 -29.95
C ARG A 451 5.31 6.37 -29.27
N VAL A 452 5.37 6.30 -27.94
CA VAL A 452 6.54 6.75 -27.17
C VAL A 452 7.78 5.92 -27.53
N MET A 453 7.67 4.59 -27.57
CA MET A 453 8.82 3.74 -27.89
C MET A 453 9.33 3.96 -29.31
N ARG A 454 8.44 4.10 -30.31
CA ARG A 454 8.85 4.43 -31.68
C ARG A 454 9.56 5.77 -31.75
N ALA A 455 9.02 6.80 -31.09
CA ALA A 455 9.63 8.13 -31.08
C ALA A 455 10.99 8.12 -30.39
N LEU A 456 11.16 7.36 -29.30
CA LEU A 456 12.44 7.17 -28.63
C LEU A 456 13.47 6.48 -29.53
N ILE A 457 13.08 5.39 -30.21
CA ILE A 457 13.96 4.67 -31.15
C ILE A 457 14.41 5.59 -32.29
N GLN A 458 13.48 6.37 -32.86
CA GLN A 458 13.79 7.32 -33.93
C GLN A 458 14.68 8.48 -33.46
N LEU A 459 14.53 8.92 -32.20
CA LEU A 459 15.39 9.94 -31.63
C LEU A 459 16.79 9.39 -31.32
N GLU A 460 16.87 8.17 -30.78
CA GLU A 460 18.12 7.47 -30.52
C GLU A 460 18.92 7.26 -31.82
N ALA A 461 18.27 6.81 -32.89
CA ALA A 461 18.89 6.67 -34.21
C ALA A 461 19.38 7.99 -34.81
N ALA A 462 18.74 9.12 -34.48
CA ALA A 462 19.18 10.45 -34.94
C ALA A 462 20.34 11.02 -34.09
N LEU A 463 20.55 10.50 -32.88
CA LEU A 463 21.58 10.93 -31.94
C LEU A 463 22.83 10.06 -31.98
N LEU A 464 22.73 8.83 -32.50
CA LEU A 464 23.86 7.96 -32.76
C LEU A 464 24.39 8.24 -34.19
N PRO A 465 25.69 8.51 -34.38
CA PRO A 465 26.25 8.66 -35.71
C PRO A 465 26.03 7.38 -36.52
N MET A 466 25.66 7.53 -37.79
CA MET A 466 25.54 6.40 -38.75
C MET A 466 26.87 5.68 -39.00
N ASP A 467 27.98 6.22 -38.50
CA ASP A 467 29.33 5.68 -38.64
C ASP A 467 30.02 5.62 -37.27
N ALA A 468 29.74 4.56 -36.51
CA ALA A 468 30.69 4.06 -35.53
C ALA A 468 31.15 2.68 -36.05
N PRO A 469 32.45 2.49 -36.35
CA PRO A 469 32.96 1.25 -36.94
C PRO A 469 32.74 0.01 -36.07
#